data_AF-A0A257MZE3-F1
#
_entry.id   AF-A0A257MZE3-F1
#
_cell.length_a   1.000
_cell.length_b   1.000
_cell.length_c   1.000
_cell.angle_alpha   90.00
_cell.angle_beta   90.00
_cell.angle_gamma   90.00
#
_symmetry.space_group_name_H-M   'P 1'
#
loop_
_entity.id
_entity.type
_entity.pdbx_description
1 polymer ?
#
loop_
_entity_poly.entity_id
_entity_poly.type
_entity_poly.pdbx_seq_one_letter_code
_entity_poly.pdbx_strand_id
1 'polypeptide(L)'
;MKRTISLLALLLLPAAAFAGEASEVLNTPKSLNLTHHIIGYLSIAVTVLAYVAAMSEDVIELRKSKPMVLGSAVVWFAICIYYALHGEAKVAAVAFESNL
;
A
#
# COMPACT_ATOMS: atom_id res chain seq x y z
N MET A 1 10.26 36.45 12.98
CA MET A 1 8.83 36.41 12.59
C MET A 1 8.61 35.94 11.16
N LYS A 2 9.31 36.46 10.14
CA LYS A 2 9.16 35.98 8.74
C LYS A 2 9.56 34.51 8.53
N ARG A 3 10.63 34.06 9.21
CA ARG A 3 11.11 32.65 9.15
C ARG A 3 10.16 31.65 9.78
N THR A 4 9.48 32.01 10.88
CA THR A 4 8.53 31.13 11.58
C THR A 4 7.22 30.98 10.79
N ILE A 5 6.78 32.03 10.10
CA ILE A 5 5.63 31.97 9.17
C ILE A 5 5.94 31.06 7.97
N SER A 6 7.16 31.13 7.43
CA SER A 6 7.58 30.25 6.32
C SER A 6 7.68 28.77 6.73
N LEU A 7 8.08 28.47 7.96
CA LEU A 7 8.11 27.10 8.49
C LEU A 7 6.70 26.55 8.74
N LEU A 8 5.78 27.39 9.22
CA LEU A 8 4.38 27.01 9.41
C LEU A 8 3.67 26.75 8.07
N ALA A 9 3.99 27.54 7.03
CA ALA A 9 3.48 27.34 5.68
C ALA A 9 3.98 26.04 5.04
N LEU A 10 5.24 25.64 5.30
CA LEU A 10 5.81 24.39 4.81
C LEU A 10 5.10 23.15 5.41
N LEU A 11 4.59 23.28 6.63
CA LEU A 11 3.88 22.22 7.35
C LEU A 11 2.46 21.99 6.83
N LEU A 12 1.88 22.95 6.10
CA LEU A 12 0.57 22.86 5.45
C LEU A 12 0.63 22.26 4.04
N LEU A 13 1.82 22.10 3.45
CA LEU A 13 1.99 21.52 2.11
C LEU A 13 1.41 20.08 1.97
N PRO A 14 1.51 19.18 2.97
CA PRO A 14 0.94 17.84 2.85
C PRO A 14 -0.60 17.83 2.89
N ALA A 15 -1.25 18.89 3.41
CA ALA A 15 -2.70 18.96 3.50
C ALA A 15 -3.39 19.08 2.13
N ALA A 16 -2.64 19.45 1.09
CA ALA A 16 -3.10 19.47 -0.30
C ALA A 16 -2.81 18.17 -1.07
N ALA A 17 -2.15 17.19 -0.44
CA ALA A 17 -1.88 15.89 -1.05
C ALA A 17 -3.15 15.04 -1.01
N PHE A 18 -4.06 15.29 -1.95
CA PHE A 18 -5.19 14.40 -2.19
C PHE A 18 -4.69 13.27 -3.08
N ALA A 19 -5.04 12.03 -2.76
CA ALA A 19 -4.83 10.89 -3.65
C ALA A 19 -5.75 11.08 -4.86
N GLY A 20 -5.30 11.82 -5.87
CA GLY A 20 -6.03 12.04 -7.10
C GLY A 20 -6.07 10.73 -7.89
N GLU A 21 -7.27 10.28 -8.24
CA GLU A 21 -7.45 9.32 -9.32
C GLU A 21 -6.97 9.99 -10.63
N ALA A 22 -5.72 9.73 -11.01
CA ALA A 22 -5.22 10.10 -12.31
C ALA A 22 -5.99 9.28 -13.35
N SER A 23 -7.08 9.86 -13.87
CA SER A 23 -7.77 9.37 -15.05
C SER A 23 -6.82 9.47 -16.24
N GLU A 24 -6.00 8.45 -16.46
CA GLU A 24 -5.14 8.34 -17.64
C GLU A 24 -5.99 8.21 -18.90
N VAL A 25 -6.18 9.34 -19.58
CA VAL A 25 -6.55 9.43 -20.98
C VAL A 25 -5.32 9.03 -21.82
N LEU A 26 -4.96 7.75 -21.83
CA LEU A 26 -4.22 7.05 -22.91
C LEU A 26 -3.94 5.59 -22.49
N ASN A 27 -4.67 4.63 -23.05
CA ASN A 27 -4.24 3.23 -23.25
C ASN A 27 -3.68 2.42 -22.05
N THR A 28 -4.05 2.72 -20.81
CA THR A 28 -3.76 1.84 -19.65
C THR A 28 -4.96 0.91 -19.41
N PRO A 29 -4.76 -0.41 -19.18
CA PRO A 29 -5.86 -1.32 -18.85
C PRO A 29 -6.65 -0.73 -17.68
N LYS A 30 -7.98 -0.72 -17.80
CA LYS A 30 -8.93 -0.17 -16.82
C LYS A 30 -8.54 -0.62 -15.41
N SER A 31 -7.78 0.23 -14.70
CA SER A 31 -7.22 -0.17 -13.42
C SER A 31 -8.35 -0.38 -12.44
N LEU A 32 -8.40 -1.58 -11.87
CA LEU A 32 -9.43 -1.91 -10.91
C LEU A 32 -9.19 -1.09 -9.64
N ASN A 33 -10.11 -0.16 -9.36
CA ASN A 33 -9.99 0.74 -8.22
C ASN A 33 -10.20 -0.05 -6.92
N LEU A 34 -9.08 -0.38 -6.26
CA LEU A 34 -9.06 -1.11 -4.98
C LEU A 34 -9.13 -0.19 -3.76
N THR A 35 -9.14 1.14 -3.98
CA THR A 35 -9.15 2.16 -2.91
C THR A 35 -10.39 2.06 -2.04
N HIS A 36 -11.54 1.78 -2.66
CA HIS A 36 -12.82 1.57 -1.98
C HIS A 36 -13.26 0.11 -2.04
N HIS A 37 -12.32 -0.84 -1.98
CA HIS A 37 -12.62 -2.26 -2.03
C HIS A 37 -12.23 -2.97 -0.73
N ILE A 38 -12.96 -4.05 -0.41
CA ILE A 38 -12.64 -4.99 0.68
C ILE A 38 -11.18 -5.45 0.66
N ILE A 39 -10.57 -5.65 -0.52
CA ILE A 39 -9.18 -6.08 -0.63
C ILE A 39 -8.24 -4.96 -0.17
N GLY A 40 -8.52 -3.70 -0.52
CA GLY A 40 -7.74 -2.55 -0.04
C GLY A 40 -7.81 -2.42 1.49
N TYR A 41 -9.00 -2.55 2.07
CA TYR A 41 -9.17 -2.54 3.54
C TYR A 41 -8.46 -3.73 4.20
N LEU A 42 -8.53 -4.91 3.61
CA LEU A 42 -7.82 -6.11 4.08
C LEU A 42 -6.31 -5.88 4.06
N SER A 43 -5.77 -5.25 3.01
CA SER A 43 -4.34 -4.94 2.91
C SER A 43 -3.85 -4.04 4.05
N ILE A 44 -4.65 -3.03 4.41
CA ILE A 44 -4.34 -2.14 5.55
C ILE A 44 -4.38 -2.95 6.85
N ALA A 45 -5.44 -3.75 7.06
CA ALA A 45 -5.58 -4.57 8.27
C ALA A 45 -4.40 -5.55 8.44
N VAL A 46 -4.01 -6.26 7.38
CA VAL A 46 -2.85 -7.18 7.40
C VAL A 46 -1.56 -6.43 7.69
N THR A 47 -1.36 -5.25 7.10
CA THR A 47 -0.16 -4.44 7.36
C THR A 47 -0.10 -3.98 8.82
N VAL A 48 -1.22 -3.57 9.40
CA VAL A 48 -1.31 -3.20 10.82
C VAL A 48 -1.01 -4.39 11.71
N LEU A 49 -1.59 -5.57 11.42
CA LEU A 49 -1.30 -6.81 12.15
C LEU A 49 0.18 -7.20 12.06
N ALA A 50 0.77 -7.10 10.86
CA ALA A 50 2.19 -7.37 10.65
C ALA A 50 3.08 -6.39 11.44
N TYR A 51 2.68 -5.13 11.54
CA TYR A 51 3.35 -4.13 12.36
C TYR A 51 3.29 -4.46 13.85
N VAL A 52 2.10 -4.82 14.36
CA VAL A 52 1.94 -5.27 15.75
C VAL A 52 2.78 -6.51 16.03
N ALA A 53 2.77 -7.49 15.12
CA ALA A 53 3.60 -8.69 15.22
C ALA A 53 5.09 -8.35 15.22
N ALA A 54 5.54 -7.43 14.35
CA ALA A 54 6.92 -6.96 14.33
C ALA A 54 7.32 -6.26 15.64
N MET A 55 6.40 -5.54 16.28
CA MET A 55 6.65 -4.90 17.57
C MET A 55 6.63 -5.88 18.75
N SER A 56 5.93 -7.02 18.61
CA SER A 56 5.82 -8.06 19.64
C SER A 56 7.02 -9.02 19.65
N GLU A 57 8.17 -8.61 19.12
CA GLU A 57 9.39 -9.42 18.96
C GLU A 57 9.75 -10.22 20.22
N ASP A 58 9.60 -9.64 21.41
CA ASP A 58 9.88 -10.27 22.71
C ASP A 58 9.02 -11.53 22.99
N VAL A 59 7.88 -11.68 22.33
CA VAL A 59 6.96 -12.82 22.48
C VAL A 59 7.18 -13.86 21.38
N ILE A 60 7.60 -13.43 20.18
CA ILE A 60 7.69 -14.29 18.99
C ILE A 60 9.13 -14.75 18.70
N GLU A 61 10.15 -14.14 19.33
CA GLU A 61 11.60 -14.39 19.11
C GLU A 61 12.03 -14.31 17.64
N LEU A 62 11.20 -13.70 16.78
CA LEU A 62 11.47 -13.50 15.38
C LEU A 62 12.06 -12.11 15.18
N ARG A 63 13.21 -12.03 14.50
CA ARG A 63 13.78 -10.76 14.04
C ARG A 63 12.68 -9.89 13.42
N LYS A 64 12.57 -8.64 13.86
CA LYS A 64 11.56 -7.65 13.44
C LYS A 64 11.27 -7.56 11.94
N SER A 65 12.25 -7.88 11.09
CA SER A 65 12.10 -7.89 9.63
C SER A 65 11.21 -9.03 9.10
N LYS A 66 11.14 -10.18 9.77
CA LYS A 66 10.41 -11.37 9.24
C LYS A 66 8.89 -11.19 9.27
N PRO A 67 8.26 -10.72 10.36
CA PRO A 67 6.81 -10.50 10.39
C PRO A 67 6.37 -9.45 9.36
N MET A 68 7.19 -8.41 9.16
CA MET A 68 6.86 -7.34 8.22
C MET A 68 6.94 -7.80 6.76
N VAL A 69 7.97 -8.58 6.39
CA VAL A 69 8.09 -9.17 5.05
C VAL A 69 6.95 -10.15 4.77
N LEU A 70 6.56 -10.96 5.77
CA LEU A 70 5.42 -11.87 5.64
C LEU A 70 4.12 -11.11 5.38
N GLY A 71 3.88 -10.01 6.10
CA GLY A 71 2.71 -9.15 5.88
C GLY A 71 2.63 -8.63 4.44
N SER A 72 3.75 -8.10 3.92
CA SER A 72 3.84 -7.64 2.53
C SER A 72 3.54 -8.75 1.52
N ALA A 73 4.09 -9.94 1.72
CA ALA A 73 3.84 -11.09 0.85
C ALA A 73 2.35 -11.50 0.85
N VAL A 74 1.68 -11.50 2.01
CA VAL A 74 0.25 -11.82 2.13
C VAL A 74 -0.61 -10.79 1.39
N VAL A 75 -0.28 -9.50 1.51
CA VAL A 75 -0.98 -8.42 0.79
C VAL A 75 -0.86 -8.61 -0.72
N TRP A 76 0.37 -8.82 -1.23
CA TRP A 76 0.59 -9.06 -2.65
C TRP A 76 -0.11 -10.31 -3.16
N PHE A 77 -0.12 -11.39 -2.38
CA PHE A 77 -0.83 -12.61 -2.73
C PHE A 77 -2.35 -12.38 -2.85
N ALA A 78 -2.95 -11.63 -1.93
CA ALA A 78 -4.37 -11.27 -1.99
C ALA A 78 -4.70 -10.44 -3.24
N ILE A 79 -3.83 -9.48 -3.60
CA ILE A 79 -3.99 -8.66 -4.81
C ILE A 79 -3.89 -9.53 -6.07
N CYS A 80 -2.86 -10.37 -6.18
CA CYS A 80 -2.66 -11.25 -7.33
C CYS A 80 -3.84 -12.22 -7.55
N ILE A 81 -4.36 -12.82 -6.48
CA ILE A 81 -5.56 -13.67 -6.56
C ILE A 81 -6.75 -12.87 -7.06
N TYR A 82 -6.98 -11.68 -6.52
CA TYR A 82 -8.12 -10.87 -6.89
C TYR A 82 -8.08 -10.50 -8.39
N TYR A 83 -6.92 -10.06 -8.89
CA TYR A 83 -6.74 -9.79 -10.32
C TYR A 83 -6.86 -11.05 -11.19
N ALA A 84 -6.38 -12.21 -10.70
CA ALA A 84 -6.53 -13.47 -11.42
C ALA A 84 -8.00 -13.90 -11.57
N LEU A 85 -8.83 -13.69 -10.54
CA LEU A 85 -10.27 -13.95 -10.60
C LEU A 85 -10.99 -13.03 -11.59
N HIS A 86 -10.45 -11.84 -11.85
CA HIS A 86 -11.01 -10.88 -12.81
C HIS A 86 -10.43 -11.04 -14.23
N GLY A 87 -9.61 -12.06 -14.48
CA GLY A 87 -9.00 -12.32 -15.78
C GLY A 87 -7.78 -11.44 -16.10
N GLU A 88 -7.30 -10.66 -15.15
CA GLU A 88 -6.20 -9.69 -15.30
C GLU A 88 -4.92 -10.10 -14.55
N ALA A 89 -4.70 -11.41 -14.35
CA ALA A 89 -3.55 -11.95 -13.62
C ALA A 89 -2.20 -11.38 -14.09
N LYS A 90 -2.05 -11.19 -15.42
CA LYS A 90 -0.81 -10.67 -16.01
C LYS A 90 -0.50 -9.24 -15.57
N VAL A 91 -1.53 -8.42 -15.36
CA VAL A 91 -1.35 -7.02 -14.92
C VAL A 91 -0.81 -7.00 -13.50
N ALA A 92 -1.36 -7.81 -12.60
CA ALA A 92 -0.86 -7.92 -11.23
C ALA A 92 0.56 -8.48 -11.15
N ALA A 93 0.90 -9.47 -11.99
CA ALA A 93 2.25 -10.04 -12.02
C ALA A 93 3.31 -9.00 -12.45
N VAL A 94 3.05 -8.25 -13.52
CA VAL A 94 3.95 -7.18 -13.98
C VAL A 94 4.11 -6.09 -12.92
N ALA A 95 3.02 -5.74 -12.22
CA ALA A 95 3.06 -4.79 -11.11
C ALA A 95 3.85 -5.32 -9.91
N PHE A 96 3.77 -6.62 -9.62
CA PHE A 96 4.54 -7.26 -8.55
C PHE A 96 6.04 -7.28 -8.86
N GLU A 97 6.41 -7.68 -10.09
CA GLU A 97 7.80 -7.75 -10.54
C GLU A 97 8.51 -6.39 -10.51
N SER A 98 7.79 -5.30 -10.77
CA SER A 98 8.38 -3.95 -10.69
C SER A 98 8.58 -3.44 -9.27
N ASN A 99 8.00 -4.10 -8.27
CA ASN A 99 8.09 -3.72 -6.84
C ASN A 99 9.07 -4.60 -6.03
N LEU A 100 9.66 -5.62 -6.65
CA LEU A 100 10.66 -6.50 -6.02
C LEU A 100 12.07 -5.87 -6.07
#